data_AF-A0A7J3QG78-F1
#
_entry.id   AF-A0A7J3QG78-F1
#
_cell.length_a   1.000
_cell.length_b   1.000
_cell.length_c   1.000
_cell.angle_alpha   90.00
_cell.angle_beta   90.00
_cell.angle_gamma   90.00
#
_symmetry.space_group_name_H-M   'P 1'
#
loop_
_entity.id
_entity.type
_entity.pdbx_description
1 polymer ?
#
loop_
_entity_poly.entity_id
_entity_poly.type
_entity_poly.pdbx_seq_one_letter_code
_entity_poly.pdbx_strand_id
1 'polypeptide(L)'
;MTLIPKELTELLANLSKNANVLRSGFLCGWIHKNRFIPAPHLFNLSRRYGFGHGCSVVVKSQGVKAFLYGNDILLSSFDHFIPPIKKGEYVAVLDSSDMYVVGVGVLLIAEDEVEQLIREGKMLTAIIKNVFDLGVHIRNEKFFIY
;
A
#
# COMPACT_ATOMS: atom_id res chain seq x y z
N MET A 1 13.43 -2.36 -11.45
CA MET A 1 13.75 -3.64 -10.80
C MET A 1 14.68 -3.32 -9.63
N THR A 2 14.13 -3.18 -8.42
CA THR A 2 14.88 -2.72 -7.25
C THR A 2 15.61 -3.91 -6.64
N LEU A 3 16.88 -4.10 -6.99
CA LEU A 3 17.75 -5.08 -6.37
C LEU A 3 17.95 -4.71 -4.90
N ILE A 4 17.43 -5.55 -4.00
CA ILE A 4 17.71 -5.44 -2.57
C ILE A 4 19.21 -5.76 -2.38
N PRO A 5 20.00 -4.90 -1.69
CA PRO A 5 21.42 -5.16 -1.47
C PRO A 5 21.67 -6.53 -0.84
N LYS A 6 22.73 -7.21 -1.29
CA LYS A 6 23.08 -8.56 -0.85
C LYS A 6 23.41 -8.56 0.64
N GLU A 7 24.07 -7.50 1.09
CA GLU A 7 24.47 -7.20 2.45
C GLU A 7 23.26 -7.09 3.38
N LEU A 8 22.17 -6.45 2.94
CA LEU A 8 20.93 -6.36 3.71
C LEU A 8 20.23 -7.73 3.80
N THR A 9 20.29 -8.51 2.72
CA THR A 9 19.73 -9.87 2.69
C THR A 9 20.49 -10.81 3.62
N GLU A 10 21.82 -10.75 3.62
CA GLU A 10 22.70 -11.52 4.51
C GLU A 10 22.56 -11.09 5.98
N LEU A 11 22.44 -9.79 6.26
CA LEU A 11 22.17 -9.26 7.60
C LEU A 11 20.84 -9.80 8.15
N LEU A 12 19.76 -9.72 7.37
CA LEU A 12 18.45 -10.25 7.76
C LEU A 12 18.48 -11.77 7.97
N ALA A 13 19.20 -12.52 7.13
CA ALA A 13 19.35 -13.97 7.24
C ALA A 13 20.22 -14.43 8.44
N ASN A 14 21.08 -13.56 8.96
CA ASN A 14 21.88 -13.83 10.16
C ASN A 14 21.14 -13.39 11.43
N LEU A 15 20.39 -12.28 11.40
CA LEU A 15 19.55 -11.85 12.51
C LEU A 15 18.41 -12.85 12.80
N SER A 16 17.80 -13.42 11.76
CA SER A 16 16.70 -14.40 11.93
C SER A 16 17.12 -15.72 12.57
N LYS A 17 18.41 -16.07 12.53
CA LYS A 17 18.93 -17.32 13.12
C LYS A 17 19.21 -17.23 14.62
N ASN A 18 19.52 -16.04 15.14
CA ASN A 18 20.08 -15.87 16.48
C ASN A 18 19.24 -14.97 17.42
N ALA A 19 18.16 -14.36 16.94
CA ALA A 19 17.36 -13.45 17.76
C ALA A 19 15.88 -13.84 17.81
N ASN A 20 15.35 -13.87 19.03
CA ASN A 20 13.95 -13.56 19.27
C ASN A 20 13.74 -12.08 18.89
N VAL A 21 13.57 -11.78 17.60
CA VAL A 21 13.38 -10.40 17.10
C VAL A 21 11.99 -9.89 17.48
N LEU A 22 11.85 -9.50 18.75
CA LEU A 22 10.84 -8.55 19.20
C LEU A 22 11.24 -7.20 18.61
N ARG A 23 10.50 -6.76 17.59
CA ARG A 23 10.82 -5.59 16.76
C ARG A 23 11.09 -4.34 17.61
N SER A 24 12.22 -3.69 17.36
CA SER A 24 12.55 -2.37 17.91
C SER A 24 12.64 -1.35 16.78
N GLY A 25 12.15 -0.12 17.02
CA GLY A 25 12.09 0.94 16.02
C GLY A 25 10.86 0.91 15.10
N PHE A 26 10.98 1.53 13.93
CA PHE A 26 9.90 1.77 12.98
C PHE A 26 9.91 0.72 11.87
N LEU A 27 8.81 -0.01 11.66
CA LEU A 27 8.83 -1.26 10.89
C LEU A 27 9.18 -1.12 9.38
N CYS A 28 8.97 0.06 8.77
CA CYS A 28 9.23 0.38 7.35
C CYS A 28 8.56 -0.47 6.25
N GLY A 29 8.60 -1.81 6.28
CA GLY A 29 8.01 -2.70 5.27
C GLY A 29 8.31 -4.18 5.54
N TRP A 30 7.95 -5.05 4.60
CA TRP A 30 8.33 -6.47 4.59
C TRP A 30 8.67 -6.95 3.18
N ILE A 31 9.35 -8.09 3.07
CA ILE A 31 9.69 -8.71 1.79
C ILE A 31 8.72 -9.87 1.54
N HIS A 32 8.08 -9.90 0.38
CA HIS A 32 7.25 -11.01 -0.09
C HIS A 32 7.58 -11.31 -1.55
N LYS A 33 7.88 -12.57 -1.90
CA LYS A 33 8.16 -13.01 -3.28
C LYS A 33 9.17 -12.09 -3.99
N ASN A 34 10.28 -11.79 -3.32
CA ASN A 34 11.38 -10.89 -3.72
C ASN A 34 10.99 -9.42 -4.03
N ARG A 35 9.79 -8.97 -3.62
CA ARG A 35 9.40 -7.56 -3.64
C ARG A 35 9.38 -6.99 -2.23
N PHE A 36 9.88 -5.76 -2.07
CA PHE A 36 9.66 -4.98 -0.86
C PHE A 36 8.25 -4.37 -0.90
N ILE A 37 7.44 -4.65 0.11
CA ILE A 37 6.14 -4.05 0.35
C ILE A 37 6.35 -2.99 1.44
N PRO A 38 6.26 -1.68 1.11
CA PRO A 38 6.33 -0.62 2.11
C PRO A 38 5.16 -0.75 3.08
N ALA A 39 5.39 -0.47 4.36
CA ALA A 39 4.32 -0.46 5.35
C ALA A 39 3.61 0.91 5.41
N PRO A 40 2.33 0.98 5.82
CA PRO A 40 1.51 2.20 5.76
C PRO A 40 2.16 3.42 6.43
N HIS A 41 2.77 3.20 7.60
CA HIS A 41 3.44 4.24 8.36
C HIS A 41 4.66 4.85 7.65
N LEU A 42 5.35 4.11 6.77
CA LEU A 42 6.47 4.66 5.99
C LEU A 42 6.02 5.77 5.04
N PHE A 43 4.82 5.67 4.47
CA PHE A 43 4.23 6.72 3.63
C PHE A 43 3.80 7.95 4.44
N ASN A 44 3.30 7.76 5.68
CA ASN A 44 3.03 8.88 6.60
C ASN A 44 4.35 9.60 6.97
N LEU A 45 5.44 8.84 7.17
CA LEU A 45 6.76 9.40 7.48
C LEU A 45 7.33 10.18 6.29
N SER A 46 7.35 9.60 5.09
CA SER A 46 7.90 10.26 3.89
C SER A 46 7.20 11.59 3.62
N ARG A 47 5.87 11.62 3.69
CA ARG A 47 5.06 12.85 3.55
C ARG A 47 5.38 13.89 4.61
N ARG A 48 5.52 13.50 5.89
CA ARG A 48 5.81 14.44 6.99
C ARG A 48 7.17 15.12 6.84
N TYR A 49 8.16 14.42 6.30
CA TYR A 49 9.53 14.91 6.17
C TYR A 49 9.89 15.39 4.74
N GLY A 50 8.89 15.61 3.88
CA GLY A 50 9.10 16.21 2.55
C GLY A 50 9.80 15.30 1.54
N PHE A 51 9.90 13.99 1.80
CA PHE A 51 10.32 13.03 0.79
C PHE A 51 9.20 12.91 -0.25
N GLY A 52 9.34 13.67 -1.34
CA GLY A 52 8.41 13.78 -2.47
C GLY A 52 8.32 12.50 -3.30
N HIS A 53 7.99 11.39 -2.68
CA HIS A 53 7.68 10.11 -3.30
C HIS A 53 6.20 9.85 -3.08
N GLY A 54 5.38 10.72 -3.68
CA GLY A 54 3.97 10.44 -3.86
C GLY A 54 3.85 9.15 -4.66
N CYS A 55 3.09 8.21 -4.15
CA CYS A 55 2.73 6.97 -4.83
C CYS A 55 1.46 6.52 -4.13
N SER A 56 0.43 7.35 -4.27
CA SER A 56 -0.72 7.32 -3.38
C SER A 56 -2.03 7.52 -4.14
N VAL A 57 -3.09 6.95 -3.60
CA VAL A 57 -4.44 7.01 -4.15
C VAL A 57 -5.34 7.53 -3.04
N VAL A 58 -6.04 8.63 -3.31
CA VAL A 58 -7.00 9.21 -2.39
C VAL A 58 -8.36 8.56 -2.66
N VAL A 59 -9.00 8.10 -1.59
CA VAL A 59 -10.21 7.29 -1.63
C VAL A 59 -11.26 7.89 -0.73
N LYS A 60 -12.48 8.00 -1.27
CA LYS A 60 -13.67 8.47 -0.55
C LYS A 60 -14.01 7.52 0.60
N SER A 61 -14.51 8.04 1.72
CA SER A 61 -14.67 7.29 2.98
C SER A 61 -15.50 5.99 2.88
N GLN A 62 -16.37 5.84 1.87
CA GLN A 62 -17.07 4.57 1.62
C GLN A 62 -16.12 3.47 1.09
N GLY A 63 -15.16 3.82 0.23
CA GLY A 63 -14.12 2.91 -0.23
C GLY A 63 -13.12 2.56 0.88
N VAL A 64 -12.76 3.55 1.72
CA VAL A 64 -11.90 3.34 2.89
C VAL A 64 -12.50 2.30 3.84
N LYS A 65 -13.79 2.42 4.15
CA LYS A 65 -14.49 1.40 4.95
C LYS A 65 -14.38 0.01 4.34
N ALA A 66 -14.67 -0.15 3.05
CA ALA A 66 -14.56 -1.44 2.38
C ALA A 66 -13.13 -1.99 2.40
N PHE A 67 -12.13 -1.13 2.18
CA PHE A 67 -10.71 -1.47 2.18
C PHE A 67 -10.22 -1.94 3.56
N LEU A 68 -10.70 -1.31 4.64
CA LEU A 68 -10.48 -1.71 6.03
C LEU A 68 -11.21 -3.01 6.43
N TYR A 69 -11.89 -3.67 5.49
CA TYR A 69 -12.38 -5.06 5.58
C TYR A 69 -11.69 -5.99 4.56
N GLY A 70 -10.52 -5.61 4.04
CA GLY A 70 -9.73 -6.43 3.12
C GLY A 70 -10.17 -6.38 1.64
N ASN A 71 -11.14 -5.53 1.28
CA ASN A 71 -11.60 -5.41 -0.11
C ASN A 71 -10.67 -4.54 -0.97
N ASP A 72 -10.74 -4.74 -2.28
CA ASP A 72 -10.10 -3.90 -3.29
C ASP A 72 -10.77 -2.51 -3.39
N ILE A 73 -10.03 -1.49 -3.85
CA ILE A 73 -10.61 -0.18 -4.17
C ILE A 73 -11.24 -0.22 -5.55
N LEU A 74 -12.50 0.17 -5.64
CA LEU A 74 -13.23 0.31 -6.90
C LEU A 74 -13.14 1.75 -7.42
N LEU A 75 -13.29 1.92 -8.74
CA LEU A 75 -13.31 3.24 -9.38
C LEU A 75 -14.41 4.17 -8.81
N SER A 76 -15.52 3.61 -8.33
CA SER A 76 -16.60 4.36 -7.67
C SER A 76 -16.19 5.10 -6.40
N SER A 77 -15.15 4.63 -5.69
CA SER A 77 -14.62 5.28 -4.49
C SER A 77 -13.32 6.05 -4.72
N PHE A 78 -12.78 6.03 -5.95
CA PHE A 78 -11.66 6.86 -6.36
C PHE A 78 -11.98 8.35 -6.20
N ASP A 79 -10.98 9.12 -5.78
CA ASP A 79 -11.00 10.58 -5.81
C ASP A 79 -9.93 11.11 -6.79
N HIS A 80 -8.65 10.97 -6.44
CA HIS A 80 -7.52 11.37 -7.28
C HIS A 80 -6.24 10.59 -6.91
N PHE A 81 -5.21 10.70 -7.76
CA PHE A 81 -3.87 10.18 -7.49
C PHE A 81 -2.95 11.28 -6.92
N ILE A 82 -1.92 10.86 -6.18
CA ILE A 82 -0.77 11.69 -5.83
C ILE A 82 0.47 11.08 -6.51
N PRO A 83 0.91 11.64 -7.66
CA PRO A 83 2.01 11.09 -8.46
C PRO A 83 3.39 11.16 -7.78
N PRO A 84 4.41 10.43 -8.30
CA PRO A 84 4.34 9.45 -9.40
C PRO A 84 3.52 8.19 -9.08
N ILE A 85 2.67 7.78 -10.02
CA ILE A 85 1.98 6.48 -9.99
C ILE A 85 2.37 5.61 -11.18
N LYS A 86 2.35 4.29 -10.98
CA LYS A 86 2.65 3.31 -12.03
C LYS A 86 1.92 1.99 -11.81
N LYS A 87 1.24 1.51 -12.84
CA LYS A 87 0.56 0.20 -12.88
C LYS A 87 1.51 -0.93 -12.45
N GLY A 88 1.06 -1.76 -11.51
CA GLY A 88 1.79 -2.88 -10.92
C GLY A 88 2.70 -2.53 -9.73
N GLU A 89 2.90 -1.26 -9.39
CA GLU A 89 3.64 -0.84 -8.20
C GLU A 89 2.76 -0.72 -6.95
N TYR A 90 3.40 -0.67 -5.77
CA TYR A 90 2.72 -0.49 -4.49
C TYR A 90 2.38 0.97 -4.25
N VAL A 91 1.14 1.24 -3.87
CA VAL A 91 0.62 2.57 -3.58
C VAL A 91 0.03 2.62 -2.18
N ALA A 92 0.18 3.78 -1.52
CA ALA A 92 -0.55 4.10 -0.31
C ALA A 92 -2.02 4.39 -0.61
N VAL A 93 -2.92 3.86 0.21
CA VAL A 93 -4.36 4.20 0.16
C VAL A 93 -4.63 5.21 1.27
N LEU A 94 -5.17 6.38 0.91
CA LEU A 94 -5.45 7.49 1.83
C LEU A 94 -6.95 7.74 1.94
N ASP A 95 -7.43 8.07 3.14
CA ASP A 95 -8.80 8.61 3.31
C ASP A 95 -8.84 10.07 2.86
N SER A 96 -9.82 10.43 2.02
CA SER A 96 -10.01 11.80 1.54
C SER A 96 -10.32 12.83 2.63
N SER A 97 -10.76 12.40 3.82
CA SER A 97 -11.21 13.28 4.90
C SER A 97 -10.08 13.86 5.76
N ASP A 98 -9.04 13.06 6.04
CA ASP A 98 -7.89 13.43 6.89
C ASP A 98 -6.53 13.23 6.19
N MET A 99 -6.54 12.63 5.00
CA MET A 99 -5.38 12.26 4.19
C MET A 99 -4.42 11.27 4.89
N TYR A 100 -4.84 10.56 5.93
CA TYR A 100 -4.02 9.52 6.57
C TYR A 100 -3.99 8.26 5.71
N VAL A 101 -2.83 7.58 5.72
CA VAL A 101 -2.65 6.30 5.03
C VAL A 101 -3.35 5.19 5.81
N VAL A 102 -4.40 4.62 5.23
CA VAL A 102 -5.22 3.53 5.79
C VAL A 102 -4.71 2.13 5.39
N GLY A 103 -3.79 2.07 4.42
CA GLY A 103 -3.08 0.85 4.05
C GLY A 103 -2.31 0.98 2.74
N VAL A 104 -2.02 -0.17 2.13
CA VAL A 104 -1.18 -0.31 0.94
C VAL A 104 -1.83 -1.31 -0.01
N GLY A 105 -1.78 -1.00 -1.31
CA GLY A 105 -2.29 -1.88 -2.36
C GLY A 105 -1.39 -1.90 -3.60
N VAL A 106 -1.72 -2.76 -4.58
CA VAL A 106 -1.11 -2.73 -5.92
C VAL A 106 -2.03 -1.95 -6.85
N LEU A 107 -1.48 -0.95 -7.53
CA LEU A 107 -2.21 -0.19 -8.55
C LEU A 107 -2.45 -1.08 -9.79
N LEU A 108 -3.73 -1.31 -10.14
CA LEU A 108 -4.14 -2.22 -11.23
C LEU A 108 -4.29 -1.53 -12.58
N ILE A 109 -4.36 -0.20 -12.61
CA ILE A 109 -4.56 0.62 -13.81
C ILE A 109 -3.53 1.76 -13.86
N ALA A 110 -3.22 2.26 -15.05
CA ALA A 110 -2.46 3.47 -15.25
C ALA A 110 -3.35 4.72 -15.11
N GLU A 111 -2.72 5.90 -15.09
CA GLU A 111 -3.41 7.18 -14.86
C GLU A 111 -4.38 7.52 -15.99
N ASP A 112 -3.96 7.27 -17.23
CA ASP A 112 -4.70 7.46 -18.48
C ASP A 112 -5.88 6.48 -18.65
N GLU A 113 -5.82 5.29 -18.04
CA GLU A 113 -6.92 4.32 -18.05
C GLU A 113 -8.15 4.80 -17.23
N VAL A 114 -7.98 5.70 -16.25
CA VAL A 114 -9.07 6.15 -15.37
C VAL A 114 -10.19 6.84 -16.15
N GLU A 115 -9.86 7.84 -16.98
CA GLU A 115 -10.89 8.61 -17.68
C GLU A 115 -11.67 7.76 -18.66
N GLN A 116 -11.02 6.78 -19.29
CA GLN A 116 -11.68 5.84 -20.20
C GLN A 116 -12.70 4.98 -19.44
N LEU A 117 -12.31 4.41 -18.29
CA LEU A 117 -13.21 3.59 -17.48
C LEU A 117 -14.41 4.39 -16.94
N ILE A 118 -14.22 5.67 -16.59
CA ILE A 118 -15.31 6.58 -16.21
C ILE A 118 -16.26 6.81 -17.39
N ARG A 119 -15.72 7.13 -18.59
CA ARG A 119 -16.52 7.34 -19.81
C ARG A 119 -17.30 6.10 -20.24
N GLU A 120 -16.73 4.91 -20.02
CA GLU A 120 -17.37 3.62 -20.29
C GLU A 120 -18.34 3.17 -19.17
N GLY A 121 -18.52 3.96 -18.10
CA GLY A 121 -19.43 3.66 -16.98
C GLY A 121 -18.97 2.51 -16.08
N LYS A 122 -17.71 2.07 -16.19
CA LYS A 122 -17.14 0.90 -15.49
C LYS A 122 -16.78 1.18 -14.03
N MET A 123 -17.69 1.82 -13.30
CA MET A 123 -17.47 2.31 -11.92
C MET A 123 -17.22 1.20 -10.89
N LEU A 124 -17.54 -0.06 -11.21
CA LEU A 124 -17.26 -1.23 -10.35
C LEU A 124 -15.92 -1.92 -10.67
N THR A 125 -15.11 -1.38 -11.58
CA THR A 125 -13.75 -1.89 -11.84
C THR A 125 -12.86 -1.69 -10.62
N ALA A 126 -12.19 -2.75 -10.17
CA ALA A 126 -11.13 -2.66 -9.17
C ALA A 126 -9.93 -1.91 -9.76
N ILE A 127 -9.53 -0.81 -9.10
CA ILE A 127 -8.41 0.03 -9.50
C ILE A 127 -7.18 -0.20 -8.63
N ILE A 128 -7.36 -0.55 -7.35
CA ILE A 128 -6.28 -0.94 -6.42
C ILE A 128 -6.60 -2.31 -5.83
N LYS A 129 -5.68 -3.26 -5.95
CA LYS A 129 -5.77 -4.54 -5.23
C LYS A 129 -5.28 -4.38 -3.79
N ASN A 130 -6.03 -4.87 -2.82
CA ASN A 130 -5.62 -4.87 -1.42
C ASN A 130 -4.39 -5.77 -1.21
N VAL A 131 -3.40 -5.24 -0.48
CA VAL A 131 -2.21 -5.98 -0.02
C VAL A 131 -2.14 -5.96 1.49
N PHE A 132 -2.47 -4.81 2.08
CA PHE A 132 -2.47 -4.60 3.51
C PHE A 132 -3.39 -3.44 3.89
N ASP A 133 -4.21 -3.61 4.92
CA ASP A 133 -5.07 -2.56 5.47
C ASP A 133 -4.94 -2.51 7.01
N LEU A 134 -5.09 -1.33 7.61
CA LEU A 134 -4.96 -1.18 9.08
C LEU A 134 -6.07 -1.92 9.86
N GLY A 135 -7.19 -2.26 9.24
CA GLY A 135 -8.29 -3.02 9.84
C GLY A 135 -7.87 -4.44 10.24
N VAL A 136 -6.83 -5.01 9.63
CA VAL A 136 -6.28 -6.33 9.99
C VAL A 136 -5.92 -6.42 11.49
N HIS A 137 -5.47 -5.30 12.09
CA HIS A 137 -5.15 -5.19 13.51
C HIS A 137 -6.39 -5.31 14.41
N ILE A 138 -7.57 -4.98 13.90
CA ILE A 138 -8.86 -5.04 14.60
C ILE A 138 -9.55 -6.39 14.34
N ARG A 139 -9.41 -6.94 13.12
CA ARG A 139 -10.00 -8.24 12.73
C ARG A 139 -9.34 -9.47 13.38
N ASN A 140 -8.21 -9.28 14.09
CA ASN A 140 -7.41 -10.36 14.70
C ASN A 140 -6.97 -11.44 13.67
N GLU A 141 -6.79 -11.02 12.42
CA GLU A 141 -6.32 -11.87 11.34
C GLU A 141 -4.80 -12.12 11.47
N LYS A 142 -4.36 -13.34 11.16
CA LYS A 142 -2.93 -13.66 11.20
C LYS A 142 -2.20 -12.92 10.09
N PHE A 143 -1.11 -12.25 10.48
CA PHE A 143 -0.26 -11.39 9.65
C PHE A 143 0.61 -12.14 8.62
N PHE A 144 0.05 -13.09 7.87
CA PHE A 144 0.80 -13.95 6.94
C PHE A 144 0.06 -14.11 5.61
N ILE A 145 0.58 -13.40 4.59
CA ILE A 145 0.20 -13.56 3.18
C ILE A 145 0.91 -14.83 2.64
N TYR A 146 0.16 -15.75 2.04
CA TYR A 146 0.71 -16.91 1.32
C TYR A 146 1.35 -16.52 -0.03
#